data_AF-A0A4T0RJZ7-F1
#
_entry.id   AF-A0A4T0RJZ7-F1
#
_cell.length_a   1.000
_cell.length_b   1.000
_cell.length_c   1.000
_cell.angle_alpha   90.00
_cell.angle_beta   90.00
_cell.angle_gamma   90.00
#
_symmetry.space_group_name_H-M   'P 1'
#
loop_
_entity.id
_entity.type
_entity.pdbx_description
1 polymer ?
#
loop_
_entity_poly.entity_id
_entity_poly.type
_entity_poly.pdbx_seq_one_letter_code
_entity_poly.pdbx_strand_id
1 'polypeptide(L)'
;MNIKLAGGINKPKEKPKKSILEDSDDSDTESSFKPPVRSSNDKGGNMVAQAAQATSSRLAKQLDEAKKIDESVFEYDEVFDQMQAAREAVESSRKKESATRAPKYIEGLAHAAEKRKLDRSRAEEKMIQKTREKEGDEFAGTEEFVTEGYKQTLAEIKKAEEEEEAREKKEVESRGVGASAFMRGILNDKEEVHTAAMKAALDSKPNVIRPPTEQTDESETTKIKHAQSKGNEVEIDDEGQAVDKVQLLSAGLNAGKKRRAPQGPSLPTPQTQQPGFKRQAVGADASQASIRARHSKMVEEQMLSLSKQKEEERKSATESQQSKTLERRNDESAIEAAKRRFAERRSKAGK
;
A
#
# COMPACT_ATOMS: atom_id res chain seq x y z
N MET A 1 -43.85 18.19 58.35
CA MET A 1 -43.50 16.75 58.18
C MET A 1 -42.93 16.61 56.77
N ASN A 2 -41.66 16.89 56.50
CA ASN A 2 -40.46 16.10 56.80
C ASN A 2 -40.62 14.60 56.50
N ILE A 3 -40.31 14.20 55.27
CA ILE A 3 -39.88 12.83 54.96
C ILE A 3 -38.60 12.95 54.13
N LYS A 4 -37.48 12.61 54.77
CA LYS A 4 -36.18 12.33 54.14
C LYS A 4 -36.27 10.94 53.49
N LEU A 5 -35.81 10.79 52.26
CA LEU A 5 -35.25 9.52 51.79
C LEU A 5 -33.78 9.75 51.44
N ALA A 6 -32.92 9.10 52.21
CA ALA A 6 -31.52 8.89 51.92
C ALA A 6 -31.36 7.73 50.92
N GLY A 7 -30.37 7.81 50.03
CA GLY A 7 -30.05 6.73 49.10
C GLY A 7 -29.00 7.17 48.10
N GLY A 8 -27.74 7.22 48.55
CA GLY A 8 -26.61 7.52 47.70
C GLY A 8 -26.40 6.44 46.64
N ILE A 9 -26.28 6.86 45.38
CA ILE A 9 -25.76 6.03 44.29
C ILE A 9 -24.31 6.43 44.08
N ASN A 10 -23.42 5.50 44.45
CA ASN A 10 -22.00 5.52 44.14
C ASN A 10 -21.79 5.72 42.63
N LYS A 11 -21.41 6.92 42.21
CA LYS A 11 -20.78 7.12 40.90
C LYS A 11 -19.29 6.77 41.04
N PRO A 12 -18.76 5.77 40.30
CA PRO A 12 -17.33 5.56 40.27
C PRO A 12 -16.65 6.81 39.69
N LYS A 13 -15.59 7.30 40.33
CA LYS A 13 -14.72 8.32 39.76
C LYS A 13 -14.00 7.71 38.56
N GLU A 14 -14.49 7.96 37.36
CA GLU A 14 -13.73 7.70 36.14
C GLU A 14 -12.48 8.58 36.16
N LYS A 15 -11.31 7.94 36.25
CA LYS A 15 -10.05 8.61 35.93
C LYS A 15 -10.03 8.83 34.41
N PRO A 16 -9.59 9.98 33.91
CA PRO A 16 -9.42 10.15 32.48
C PRO A 16 -8.43 9.09 31.98
N LYS A 17 -8.86 8.30 30.99
CA LYS A 17 -7.97 7.42 30.25
C LYS A 17 -6.94 8.31 29.57
N LYS A 18 -5.67 8.21 29.96
CA LYS A 18 -4.58 8.82 29.22
C LYS A 18 -4.59 8.22 27.80
N SER A 19 -4.80 9.06 26.81
CA SER A 19 -4.48 8.77 25.41
C SER A 19 -3.02 8.32 25.34
N ILE A 20 -2.76 7.21 24.64
CA ILE A 20 -1.40 6.68 24.46
C ILE A 20 -0.74 7.24 23.18
N LEU A 21 -1.29 8.33 22.64
CA LEU A 21 -0.88 8.86 21.34
C LEU A 21 -1.02 10.38 21.24
N GLU A 22 -0.80 11.10 22.35
CA GLU A 22 -0.71 12.55 22.36
C GLU A 22 -0.06 12.99 23.68
N ASP A 23 1.26 12.86 23.77
CA ASP A 23 2.16 13.84 24.40
C ASP A 23 3.61 13.40 24.15
N SER A 24 4.16 13.85 23.03
CA SER A 24 5.61 14.01 22.88
C SER A 24 5.85 15.26 22.06
N ASP A 25 5.18 16.34 22.48
CA ASP A 25 5.67 17.69 22.25
C ASP A 25 6.73 17.93 23.32
N ASP A 26 7.91 17.31 23.12
CA ASP A 26 9.09 17.61 23.92
C ASP A 26 9.65 18.93 23.38
N SER A 27 9.07 19.99 23.93
CA SER A 27 9.53 21.36 23.86
C SER A 27 11.05 21.43 23.93
N ASP A 28 11.64 22.24 23.04
CA ASP A 28 13.02 22.69 23.07
C ASP A 28 13.49 23.06 24.49
N THR A 29 14.00 22.09 25.24
CA THR A 29 14.88 22.37 26.37
C THR A 29 16.25 22.62 25.80
N GLU A 30 16.51 23.90 25.49
CA GLU A 30 17.83 24.54 25.51
C GLU A 30 18.72 23.83 26.54
N SER A 31 19.54 22.90 26.06
CA SER A 31 20.60 22.28 26.85
C SER A 31 21.70 23.31 26.99
N SER A 32 21.46 24.31 27.84
CA SER A 32 22.47 25.19 28.39
C SER A 32 23.51 24.34 29.10
N PHE A 33 24.53 23.94 28.35
CA PHE A 33 25.74 23.32 28.86
C PHE A 33 26.44 24.36 29.75
N LYS A 34 26.13 24.35 31.05
CA LYS A 34 26.85 25.18 32.02
C LYS A 34 28.28 24.63 32.11
N PRO A 35 29.31 25.40 31.71
CA PRO A 35 30.68 24.94 31.85
C PRO A 35 30.99 24.79 33.35
N PRO A 36 31.83 23.81 33.74
CA PRO A 36 32.22 23.67 35.13
C PRO A 36 32.94 24.93 35.59
N VAL A 37 32.39 25.59 36.62
CA VAL A 37 33.02 26.73 37.30
C VAL A 37 34.31 26.22 37.95
N ARG A 38 35.45 26.46 37.28
CA ARG A 38 36.77 26.16 37.81
C ARG A 38 37.18 27.29 38.76
N SER A 39 37.39 26.92 40.02
CA SER A 39 38.05 27.73 41.04
C SER A 39 39.31 28.38 40.49
N SER A 40 39.42 29.69 40.67
CA SER A 40 40.53 30.54 40.32
C SER A 40 41.85 30.03 40.89
N ASN A 41 42.76 29.60 40.01
CA ASN A 41 44.19 29.69 40.24
C ASN A 41 44.85 30.20 38.94
N ASP A 42 44.97 31.53 38.88
CA ASP A 42 45.53 32.32 37.79
C ASP A 42 47.04 32.12 37.61
N LYS A 43 47.47 31.02 36.98
CA LYS A 43 48.78 30.92 36.28
C LYS A 43 48.81 29.94 35.09
N GLY A 44 47.65 29.46 34.61
CA GLY A 44 47.56 28.47 33.51
C GLY A 44 46.75 28.90 32.28
N GLY A 45 46.01 30.02 32.35
CA GLY A 45 45.09 30.46 31.29
C GLY A 45 45.77 30.83 29.97
N ASN A 46 46.95 31.45 30.04
CA ASN A 46 47.69 31.86 28.83
C ASN A 46 48.19 30.66 28.00
N MET A 47 48.56 29.55 28.64
CA MET A 47 49.04 28.36 27.90
C MET A 47 47.89 27.65 27.18
N VAL A 48 46.68 27.66 27.74
CA VAL A 48 45.48 27.07 27.11
C VAL A 48 44.98 27.97 25.96
N ALA A 49 44.96 29.29 26.14
CA ALA A 49 44.59 30.22 25.08
C ALA A 49 45.60 30.20 23.92
N GLN A 50 46.90 30.14 24.22
CA GLN A 50 47.95 30.06 23.20
C GLN A 50 47.97 28.69 22.50
N ALA A 51 47.66 27.60 23.21
CA ALA A 51 47.46 26.28 22.59
C ALA A 51 46.22 26.27 21.69
N ALA A 52 45.11 26.91 22.09
CA ALA A 52 43.91 27.04 21.27
C ALA A 52 44.12 27.92 20.03
N GLN A 53 44.94 28.96 20.12
CA GLN A 53 45.35 29.79 18.99
C GLN A 53 46.36 29.07 18.07
N ALA A 54 47.27 28.28 18.63
CA ALA A 54 48.20 27.48 17.85
C ALA A 54 47.47 26.35 17.10
N THR A 55 46.50 25.69 17.74
CA THR A 55 45.64 24.69 17.08
C THR A 55 44.74 25.32 16.04
N SER A 56 44.16 26.51 16.29
CA SER A 56 43.35 27.21 15.28
C SER A 56 44.17 27.62 14.06
N SER A 57 45.42 28.06 14.24
CA SER A 57 46.32 28.39 13.12
C SER A 57 46.75 27.16 12.30
N ARG A 58 46.94 26.02 12.95
CA ARG A 58 47.26 24.75 12.28
C ARG A 58 46.06 24.19 11.54
N LEU A 59 44.87 24.28 12.14
CA LEU A 59 43.61 23.89 11.51
C LEU A 59 43.30 24.79 10.31
N ALA A 60 43.49 26.11 10.41
CA ALA A 60 43.31 27.02 9.29
C ALA A 60 44.21 26.65 8.09
N LYS A 61 45.49 26.34 8.34
CA LYS A 61 46.40 25.86 7.28
C LYS A 61 45.93 24.55 6.67
N GLN A 62 45.45 23.61 7.48
CA GLN A 62 44.91 22.33 7.00
C GLN A 62 43.63 22.52 6.17
N LEU A 63 42.75 23.46 6.56
CA LEU A 63 41.55 23.82 5.79
C LEU A 63 41.95 24.46 4.45
N ASP A 64 42.92 25.36 4.44
CA ASP A 64 43.41 26.00 3.21
C ASP A 64 44.14 25.01 2.30
N GLU A 65 44.90 24.07 2.86
CA GLU A 65 45.53 22.97 2.12
C GLU A 65 44.48 22.03 1.52
N ALA A 66 43.42 21.70 2.26
CA ALA A 66 42.31 20.89 1.77
C ALA A 66 41.54 21.59 0.65
N LYS A 67 41.23 22.89 0.80
CA LYS A 67 40.57 23.70 -0.24
C LYS A 67 41.39 23.83 -1.52
N LYS A 68 42.73 23.83 -1.42
CA LYS A 68 43.62 23.83 -2.60
C LYS A 68 43.62 22.51 -3.36
N ILE A 69 43.36 21.40 -2.67
CA ILE A 69 43.24 20.09 -3.30
C ILE A 69 41.90 19.98 -4.02
N ASP A 70 40.82 20.37 -3.36
CA ASP A 70 39.49 20.48 -3.95
C ASP A 70 38.65 21.53 -3.20
N GLU A 71 38.08 22.47 -3.95
CA GLU A 71 37.23 23.53 -3.41
C GLU A 71 35.92 22.97 -2.83
N SER A 72 35.48 21.80 -3.30
CA SER A 72 34.21 21.17 -2.89
C SER A 72 34.26 20.37 -1.58
N VAL A 73 35.44 20.27 -0.95
CA VAL A 73 35.68 19.38 0.22
C VAL A 73 34.75 19.63 1.41
N PHE A 74 34.24 20.85 1.57
CA PHE A 74 33.41 21.24 2.72
C PHE A 74 31.94 21.53 2.36
N GLU A 75 31.52 21.22 1.14
CA GLU A 75 30.20 21.61 0.61
C GLU A 75 29.10 20.56 0.85
N TYR A 76 29.28 19.70 1.86
CA TYR A 76 28.33 18.61 2.17
C TYR A 76 26.93 19.14 2.49
N ASP A 77 26.85 20.17 3.32
CA ASP A 77 25.57 20.75 3.75
C ASP A 77 24.83 21.39 2.56
N GLU A 78 25.55 22.08 1.67
CA GLU A 78 24.95 22.70 0.48
C GLU A 78 24.37 21.67 -0.48
N VAL A 79 25.07 20.56 -0.73
CA VAL A 79 24.58 19.47 -1.58
C VAL A 79 23.39 18.77 -0.91
N PHE A 80 23.46 18.54 0.40
CA PHE A 80 22.38 17.93 1.16
C PHE A 80 21.11 18.79 1.16
N ASP A 81 21.24 20.11 1.39
CA ASP A 81 20.12 21.06 1.36
C ASP A 81 19.45 21.08 -0.02
N GLN A 82 20.23 21.02 -1.10
CA GLN A 82 19.70 20.94 -2.46
C GLN A 82 19.00 19.61 -2.75
N MET A 83 19.55 18.48 -2.26
CA MET A 83 18.88 17.18 -2.33
C MET A 83 17.54 17.22 -1.60
N GLN A 84 17.49 17.81 -0.40
CA GLN A 84 16.27 17.93 0.39
C GLN A 84 15.24 18.84 -0.28
N ALA A 85 15.66 20.00 -0.79
CA ALA A 85 14.79 20.89 -1.56
C ALA A 85 14.19 20.19 -2.79
N ALA A 86 14.99 19.36 -3.50
CA ALA A 86 14.50 18.58 -4.63
C ALA A 86 13.49 17.50 -4.21
N ARG A 87 13.69 16.82 -3.08
CA ARG A 87 12.73 15.86 -2.52
C ARG A 87 11.41 16.55 -2.16
N GLU A 88 11.47 17.67 -1.46
CA GLU A 88 10.31 18.46 -1.08
C GLU A 88 9.55 18.99 -2.30
N ALA A 89 10.26 19.39 -3.36
CA ALA A 89 9.64 19.82 -4.60
C ALA A 89 8.79 18.69 -5.22
N VAL A 90 9.31 17.46 -5.30
CA VAL A 90 8.60 16.28 -5.81
C VAL A 90 7.42 15.90 -4.89
N GLU A 91 7.60 15.94 -3.58
CA GLU A 91 6.50 15.67 -2.66
C GLU A 91 5.39 16.74 -2.73
N SER A 92 5.77 18.02 -2.90
CA SER A 92 4.82 19.12 -3.02
C SER A 92 4.02 19.04 -4.32
N SER A 93 4.65 18.63 -5.43
CA SER A 93 3.95 18.43 -6.70
C SER A 93 2.95 17.29 -6.61
N ARG A 94 3.31 16.18 -5.95
CA ARG A 94 2.38 15.06 -5.66
C ARG A 94 1.23 15.45 -4.74
N LYS A 95 1.49 16.29 -3.73
CA LYS A 95 0.43 16.83 -2.87
C LYS A 95 -0.54 17.72 -3.66
N LYS A 96 -0.04 18.53 -4.60
CA LYS A 96 -0.88 19.33 -5.50
C LYS A 96 -1.71 18.44 -6.44
N GLU A 97 -1.09 17.42 -7.02
CA GLU A 97 -1.79 16.48 -7.90
C GLU A 97 -2.89 15.72 -7.14
N SER A 98 -2.60 15.23 -5.93
CA SER A 98 -3.57 14.53 -5.10
C SER A 98 -4.73 15.44 -4.65
N ALA A 99 -4.49 16.75 -4.45
CA ALA A 99 -5.54 17.72 -4.15
C ALA A 99 -6.48 18.00 -5.35
N THR A 100 -5.96 17.93 -6.58
CA THR A 100 -6.78 18.09 -7.80
C THR A 100 -7.54 16.83 -8.21
N ARG A 101 -7.13 15.67 -7.69
CA ARG A 101 -7.70 14.39 -8.10
C ARG A 101 -9.12 14.21 -7.56
N ALA A 102 -10.02 13.75 -8.43
CA ALA A 102 -11.37 13.39 -8.05
C ALA A 102 -11.39 12.34 -6.90
N PRO A 103 -12.42 12.32 -6.06
CA PRO A 103 -12.51 11.40 -4.94
C PRO A 103 -12.48 9.94 -5.41
N LYS A 104 -11.61 9.14 -4.78
CA LYS A 104 -11.24 7.78 -5.18
C LYS A 104 -12.42 6.82 -5.42
N TYR A 105 -13.54 7.04 -4.74
CA TYR A 105 -14.66 6.08 -4.71
C TYR A 105 -15.91 6.51 -5.48
N ILE A 106 -16.09 7.81 -5.79
CA ILE A 106 -17.34 8.27 -6.41
C ILE A 106 -17.49 7.70 -7.82
N GLU A 107 -16.41 7.73 -8.59
CA GLU A 107 -16.40 7.16 -9.95
C GLU A 107 -16.66 5.65 -9.91
N GLY A 108 -16.03 4.92 -8.99
CA GLY A 108 -16.27 3.49 -8.81
C GLY A 108 -17.71 3.16 -8.41
N LEU A 109 -18.35 4.01 -7.60
CA LEU A 109 -19.77 3.86 -7.24
C LEU A 109 -20.68 4.11 -8.45
N ALA A 110 -20.38 5.11 -9.27
CA ALA A 110 -21.12 5.40 -10.50
C ALA A 110 -21.00 4.25 -11.51
N HIS A 111 -19.79 3.80 -11.82
CA HIS A 111 -19.54 2.63 -12.68
C HIS A 111 -20.24 1.37 -12.15
N ALA A 112 -20.19 1.12 -10.84
CA ALA A 112 -20.89 -0.02 -10.26
C ALA A 112 -22.41 0.12 -10.32
N ALA A 113 -22.97 1.32 -10.24
CA ALA A 113 -24.40 1.55 -10.43
C ALA A 113 -24.81 1.32 -11.89
N GLU A 114 -24.00 1.77 -12.85
CA GLU A 114 -24.21 1.53 -14.28
C GLU A 114 -24.13 0.05 -14.63
N LYS A 115 -23.11 -0.66 -14.14
CA LYS A 115 -22.97 -2.11 -14.33
C LYS A 115 -24.19 -2.87 -13.81
N ARG A 116 -24.70 -2.53 -12.63
CA ARG A 116 -25.93 -3.15 -12.08
C ARG A 116 -27.17 -2.88 -12.95
N LYS A 117 -27.26 -1.71 -13.59
CA LYS A 117 -28.36 -1.41 -14.52
C LYS A 117 -28.26 -2.29 -15.77
N LEU A 118 -27.06 -2.44 -16.33
CA LEU A 118 -26.81 -3.34 -17.46
C LEU A 118 -27.06 -4.80 -17.10
N ASP A 119 -26.62 -5.25 -15.92
CA ASP A 119 -26.86 -6.61 -15.46
C ASP A 119 -28.35 -6.89 -15.25
N ARG A 120 -29.12 -5.91 -14.76
CA ARG A 120 -30.58 -6.01 -14.67
C ARG A 120 -31.21 -6.17 -16.05
N SER A 121 -30.84 -5.35 -17.04
CA SER A 121 -31.40 -5.44 -18.40
C SER A 121 -31.02 -6.75 -19.09
N ARG A 122 -29.78 -7.24 -18.89
CA ARG A 122 -29.33 -8.58 -19.34
C ARG A 122 -30.16 -9.70 -18.71
N ALA A 123 -30.44 -9.60 -17.41
CA ALA A 123 -31.23 -10.61 -16.70
C ALA A 123 -32.67 -10.64 -17.18
N GLU A 124 -33.29 -9.48 -17.37
CA GLU A 124 -34.64 -9.35 -17.92
C GLU A 124 -34.72 -9.96 -19.33
N GLU A 125 -33.74 -9.68 -20.18
CA GLU A 125 -33.69 -10.24 -21.54
C GLU A 125 -33.53 -11.77 -21.55
N LYS A 126 -32.62 -12.31 -20.73
CA LYS A 126 -32.49 -13.77 -20.57
C LYS A 126 -33.75 -14.41 -20.01
N MET A 127 -34.48 -13.70 -19.15
CA MET A 127 -35.77 -14.17 -18.65
C MET A 127 -36.82 -14.21 -19.76
N ILE A 128 -36.91 -13.19 -20.61
CA ILE A 128 -37.82 -13.15 -21.77
C ILE A 128 -37.49 -14.27 -22.77
N GLN A 129 -36.21 -14.49 -23.06
CA GLN A 129 -35.79 -15.58 -23.93
C GLN A 129 -36.19 -16.94 -23.36
N LYS A 130 -35.93 -17.15 -22.06
CA LYS A 130 -36.31 -18.39 -21.38
C LYS A 130 -37.83 -18.59 -21.29
N THR A 131 -38.63 -17.54 -21.22
CA THR A 131 -40.10 -17.67 -21.29
C THR A 131 -40.54 -18.07 -22.69
N ARG A 132 -39.95 -17.48 -23.74
CA ARG A 132 -40.24 -17.87 -25.15
C ARG A 132 -39.83 -19.31 -25.45
N GLU A 133 -38.66 -19.75 -24.98
CA GLU A 133 -38.22 -21.14 -25.13
C GLU A 133 -39.14 -22.14 -24.42
N LYS A 134 -39.74 -21.75 -23.29
CA LYS A 134 -40.72 -22.58 -22.57
C LYS A 134 -42.08 -22.63 -23.27
N GLU A 135 -42.51 -21.53 -23.86
CA GLU A 135 -43.71 -21.44 -24.69
C GLU A 135 -43.55 -22.28 -25.98
N GLY A 136 -42.32 -22.45 -26.46
CA GLY A 136 -41.99 -23.44 -27.50
C GLY A 136 -42.85 -23.27 -28.77
N ASP A 137 -43.55 -24.34 -29.15
CA ASP A 137 -44.41 -24.37 -30.34
C ASP A 137 -45.83 -23.82 -30.10
N GLU A 138 -46.19 -23.42 -28.87
CA GLU A 138 -47.55 -22.96 -28.54
C GLU A 138 -47.99 -21.75 -29.38
N PHE A 139 -47.02 -20.96 -29.86
CA PHE A 139 -47.24 -19.74 -30.64
C PHE A 139 -46.59 -19.77 -32.03
N ALA A 140 -46.20 -20.95 -32.55
CA ALA A 140 -45.54 -21.07 -33.86
C ALA A 140 -46.42 -20.64 -35.05
N GLY A 141 -47.75 -20.66 -34.89
CA GLY A 141 -48.72 -20.22 -35.91
C GLY A 141 -49.13 -18.75 -35.80
N THR A 142 -48.60 -18.00 -34.84
CA THR A 142 -48.94 -16.58 -34.61
C THR A 142 -47.81 -15.65 -35.07
N GLU A 143 -48.15 -14.47 -35.56
CA GLU A 143 -47.18 -13.48 -36.04
C GLU A 143 -46.35 -12.88 -34.89
N GLU A 144 -45.02 -12.88 -35.02
CA GLU A 144 -44.10 -12.29 -34.04
C GLU A 144 -43.89 -10.80 -34.33
N PHE A 145 -44.32 -9.93 -33.41
CA PHE A 145 -44.12 -8.49 -33.52
C PHE A 145 -43.04 -8.00 -32.56
N VAL A 146 -41.89 -7.63 -33.13
CA VAL A 146 -40.79 -7.03 -32.37
C VAL A 146 -40.82 -5.52 -32.53
N THR A 147 -41.04 -4.78 -31.43
CA THR A 147 -41.02 -3.31 -31.44
C THR A 147 -39.62 -2.77 -31.75
N GLU A 148 -39.54 -1.63 -32.42
CA GLU A 148 -38.26 -0.99 -32.75
C GLU A 148 -37.43 -0.69 -31.49
N GLY A 149 -38.08 -0.29 -30.39
CA GLY A 149 -37.44 -0.07 -29.11
C GLY A 149 -36.76 -1.33 -28.55
N TYR A 150 -37.38 -2.50 -28.67
CA TYR A 150 -36.78 -3.75 -28.21
C TYR A 150 -35.56 -4.16 -29.05
N LYS A 151 -35.58 -3.91 -30.36
CA LYS A 151 -34.40 -4.10 -31.22
C LYS A 151 -33.25 -3.18 -30.82
N GLN A 152 -33.56 -1.93 -30.46
CA GLN A 152 -32.56 -0.96 -29.99
C GLN A 152 -31.96 -1.38 -28.64
N THR A 153 -32.77 -1.81 -27.67
CA THR A 153 -32.26 -2.28 -26.36
C THR A 153 -31.40 -3.53 -26.51
N LEU A 154 -31.76 -4.46 -27.40
CA LEU A 154 -30.95 -5.64 -27.71
C LEU A 154 -29.58 -5.27 -28.30
N ALA A 155 -29.56 -4.31 -29.23
CA ALA A 155 -28.32 -3.84 -29.84
C ALA A 155 -27.44 -3.09 -28.82
N GLU A 156 -28.04 -2.30 -27.94
CA GLU A 156 -27.34 -1.58 -26.88
C GLU A 156 -26.72 -2.54 -25.85
N ILE A 157 -27.46 -3.57 -25.42
CA ILE A 157 -26.94 -4.58 -24.49
C ILE A 157 -25.76 -5.34 -25.10
N LYS A 158 -25.87 -5.77 -26.37
CA LYS A 158 -24.78 -6.46 -27.08
C LYS A 158 -23.54 -5.60 -27.21
N LYS A 159 -23.71 -4.33 -27.62
CA LYS A 159 -22.60 -3.39 -27.75
C LYS A 159 -21.93 -3.12 -26.40
N ALA A 160 -22.71 -2.96 -25.33
CA ALA A 160 -22.18 -2.75 -23.99
C ALA A 160 -21.42 -3.99 -23.46
N GLU A 161 -21.84 -5.20 -23.82
CA GLU A 161 -21.15 -6.45 -23.47
C GLU A 161 -19.80 -6.57 -24.20
N GLU A 162 -19.76 -6.32 -25.50
CA GLU A 162 -18.52 -6.35 -26.28
C GLU A 162 -17.51 -5.28 -25.78
N GLU A 163 -18.00 -4.09 -25.42
CA GLU A 163 -17.16 -3.02 -24.89
C GLU A 163 -16.63 -3.33 -23.49
N GLU A 164 -17.47 -3.85 -22.58
CA GLU A 164 -17.02 -4.30 -21.25
C GLU A 164 -16.00 -5.44 -21.36
N GLU A 165 -16.23 -6.44 -22.24
CA GLU A 165 -15.33 -7.57 -22.41
C GLU A 165 -13.99 -7.14 -23.01
N ALA A 166 -14.00 -6.24 -24.00
CA ALA A 166 -12.77 -5.68 -24.57
C ALA A 166 -12.00 -4.84 -23.53
N ARG A 167 -12.71 -4.10 -22.68
CA ARG A 167 -12.10 -3.30 -21.61
C ARG A 167 -11.52 -4.19 -20.52
N GLU A 168 -12.23 -5.24 -20.11
CA GLU A 168 -11.77 -6.20 -19.09
C GLU A 168 -10.52 -6.94 -19.56
N LYS A 169 -10.47 -7.40 -20.82
CA LYS A 169 -9.26 -8.03 -21.40
C LYS A 169 -8.04 -7.11 -21.32
N LYS A 170 -8.18 -5.85 -21.74
CA LYS A 170 -7.11 -4.84 -21.65
C LYS A 170 -6.69 -4.53 -20.22
N GLU A 171 -7.65 -4.50 -19.29
CA GLU A 171 -7.39 -4.21 -17.89
C GLU A 171 -6.65 -5.36 -17.21
N VAL A 172 -7.03 -6.61 -17.50
CA VAL A 172 -6.37 -7.82 -17.00
C VAL A 172 -4.93 -7.91 -17.52
N GLU A 173 -4.70 -7.55 -18.78
CA GLU A 173 -3.35 -7.52 -19.38
C GLU A 173 -2.46 -6.41 -18.80
N SER A 174 -3.04 -5.25 -18.47
CA SER A 174 -2.28 -4.08 -17.99
C SER A 174 -2.11 -4.01 -16.47
N ARG A 175 -3.04 -4.55 -15.68
CA ARG A 175 -2.95 -4.56 -14.22
C ARG A 175 -2.21 -5.80 -13.74
N GLY A 176 -0.94 -5.62 -13.35
CA GLY A 176 -0.26 -6.58 -12.50
C GLY A 176 -1.08 -6.83 -11.23
N VAL A 177 -1.55 -8.05 -11.03
CA VAL A 177 -2.51 -8.36 -9.96
C VAL A 177 -1.80 -8.45 -8.60
N GLY A 178 -2.28 -7.70 -7.62
CA GLY A 178 -1.98 -7.93 -6.19
C GLY A 178 -0.94 -7.01 -5.56
N ALA A 179 -0.40 -7.45 -4.41
CA ALA A 179 0.51 -6.68 -3.57
C ALA A 179 1.82 -6.29 -4.28
N SER A 180 2.25 -7.05 -5.29
CA SER A 180 3.47 -6.77 -6.07
C SER A 180 3.34 -5.47 -6.87
N ALA A 181 2.19 -5.19 -7.47
CA ALA A 181 1.97 -3.94 -8.21
C ALA A 181 1.91 -2.72 -7.29
N PHE A 182 1.33 -2.89 -6.09
CA PHE A 182 1.35 -1.86 -5.05
C PHE A 182 2.78 -1.56 -4.58
N MET A 183 3.56 -2.60 -4.29
CA MET A 183 4.97 -2.45 -3.90
C MET A 183 5.80 -1.83 -5.02
N ARG A 184 5.55 -2.21 -6.28
CA ARG A 184 6.17 -1.58 -7.45
C ARG A 184 5.83 -0.09 -7.52
N GLY A 185 4.58 0.29 -7.28
CA GLY A 185 4.17 1.70 -7.19
C GLY A 185 4.96 2.47 -6.13
N ILE A 186 5.04 1.94 -4.90
CA ILE A 186 5.82 2.56 -3.82
C ILE A 186 7.31 2.65 -4.16
N LEU A 187 7.86 1.63 -4.81
CA LEU A 187 9.27 1.62 -5.20
C LEU A 187 9.55 2.67 -6.27
N ASN A 188 8.71 2.75 -7.31
CA ASN A 188 8.80 3.79 -8.34
C ASN A 188 8.65 5.18 -7.72
N ASP A 189 7.70 5.36 -6.79
CA ASP A 189 7.50 6.63 -6.10
C ASP A 189 8.74 7.08 -5.32
N LYS A 190 9.43 6.13 -4.68
CA LYS A 190 10.69 6.39 -3.96
C LYS A 190 11.86 6.61 -4.92
N GLU A 191 11.90 5.88 -6.02
CA GLU A 191 12.92 6.02 -7.05
C GLU A 191 12.84 7.39 -7.74
N GLU A 192 11.66 7.89 -8.05
CA GLU A 192 11.46 9.25 -8.59
C GLU A 192 12.00 10.34 -7.64
N VAL A 193 11.73 10.20 -6.34
CA VAL A 193 12.22 11.14 -5.32
C VAL A 193 13.75 11.05 -5.20
N HIS A 194 14.28 9.83 -5.22
CA HIS A 194 15.72 9.58 -5.15
C HIS A 194 16.46 10.09 -6.39
N THR A 195 15.93 9.83 -7.58
CA THR A 195 16.52 10.25 -8.86
C THR A 195 16.49 11.76 -9.01
N ALA A 196 15.41 12.44 -8.58
CA ALA A 196 15.34 13.89 -8.53
C ALA A 196 16.39 14.49 -7.57
N ALA A 197 16.57 13.89 -6.38
CA ALA A 197 17.59 14.31 -5.43
C ALA A 197 19.02 14.11 -5.98
N MET A 198 19.29 12.95 -6.59
CA MET A 198 20.59 12.66 -7.22
C MET A 198 20.88 13.59 -8.39
N LYS A 199 19.85 13.91 -9.20
CA LYS A 199 19.98 14.87 -10.29
C LYS A 199 20.28 16.27 -9.77
N ALA A 200 19.58 16.73 -8.74
CA ALA A 200 19.85 18.02 -8.11
C ALA A 200 21.27 18.10 -7.52
N ALA A 201 21.73 17.04 -6.86
CA ALA A 201 23.10 16.94 -6.38
C ALA A 201 24.13 17.00 -7.52
N LEU A 202 23.85 16.35 -8.66
CA LEU A 202 24.74 16.33 -9.82
C LEU A 202 24.77 17.65 -10.60
N ASP A 203 23.62 18.33 -10.70
CA ASP A 203 23.47 19.62 -11.38
C ASP A 203 24.06 20.77 -10.54
N SER A 204 24.19 20.57 -9.22
CA SER A 204 24.71 21.58 -8.30
C SER A 204 26.12 22.06 -8.67
N LYS A 205 27.05 21.13 -8.95
CA LYS A 205 28.48 21.45 -9.14
C LYS A 205 29.20 20.41 -10.02
N PRO A 206 30.14 20.85 -10.87
CA PRO A 206 30.83 19.97 -11.82
C PRO A 206 31.83 19.00 -11.16
N ASN A 207 32.28 19.28 -9.94
CA ASN A 207 33.33 18.54 -9.23
C ASN A 207 32.83 17.45 -8.27
N VAL A 208 31.50 17.24 -8.16
CA VAL A 208 30.96 16.16 -7.35
C VAL A 208 31.44 14.83 -7.92
N ILE A 209 32.06 13.99 -7.08
CA ILE A 209 32.48 12.63 -7.43
C ILE A 209 31.25 11.89 -7.93
N ARG A 210 31.14 11.78 -9.25
CA ARG A 210 30.03 11.07 -9.88
C ARG A 210 30.15 9.61 -9.46
N PRO A 211 29.07 8.94 -9.06
CA PRO A 211 29.10 7.48 -9.03
C PRO A 211 29.64 7.02 -10.38
N PRO A 212 30.51 6.00 -10.44
CA PRO A 212 31.01 5.50 -11.71
C PRO A 212 29.78 5.31 -12.58
N THR A 213 29.73 6.04 -13.71
CA THR A 213 28.61 5.95 -14.66
C THR A 213 28.36 4.47 -14.82
N GLU A 214 27.14 4.00 -14.52
CA GLU A 214 26.72 2.65 -14.83
C GLU A 214 27.30 2.38 -16.21
N GLN A 215 28.25 1.45 -16.28
CA GLN A 215 28.86 1.11 -17.55
C GLN A 215 27.67 0.60 -18.34
N THR A 216 27.13 1.47 -19.21
CA THR A 216 26.14 1.10 -20.22
C THR A 216 26.65 -0.22 -20.72
N ASP A 217 25.86 -1.29 -20.57
CA ASP A 217 26.31 -2.63 -20.93
C ASP A 217 26.83 -2.57 -22.34
N GLU A 218 28.16 -2.42 -22.43
CA GLU A 218 28.81 -2.20 -23.71
C GLU A 218 28.48 -3.47 -24.47
N SER A 219 27.82 -3.30 -25.62
CA SER A 219 27.36 -4.42 -26.43
C SER A 219 28.48 -5.45 -26.53
N GLU A 220 28.19 -6.74 -26.43
CA GLU A 220 29.25 -7.76 -26.35
C GLU A 220 30.30 -7.61 -27.47
N THR A 221 29.87 -7.11 -28.64
CA THR A 221 30.73 -6.74 -29.77
C THR A 221 31.80 -5.67 -29.48
N THR A 222 31.50 -4.65 -28.68
CA THR A 222 32.47 -3.59 -28.31
C THR A 222 33.46 -4.11 -27.27
N LYS A 223 33.01 -4.97 -26.35
CA LYS A 223 33.88 -5.66 -25.38
C LYS A 223 34.88 -6.59 -26.08
N ILE A 224 34.43 -7.34 -27.09
CA ILE A 224 35.29 -8.21 -27.92
C ILE A 224 36.35 -7.41 -28.67
N LYS A 225 35.96 -6.34 -29.36
CA LYS A 225 36.91 -5.47 -30.10
C LYS A 225 37.95 -4.84 -29.18
N HIS A 226 37.53 -4.41 -27.99
CA HIS A 226 38.45 -3.85 -27.00
C HIS A 226 39.45 -4.88 -26.48
N ALA A 227 38.99 -6.11 -26.19
CA ALA A 227 39.86 -7.20 -25.77
C ALA A 227 40.87 -7.60 -26.87
N GLN A 228 40.41 -7.72 -28.13
CA GLN A 228 41.29 -7.98 -29.28
C GLN A 228 42.32 -6.86 -29.50
N SER A 229 41.92 -5.59 -29.32
CA SER A 229 42.85 -4.44 -29.42
C SER A 229 43.92 -4.43 -28.33
N LYS A 230 43.64 -5.05 -27.18
CA LYS A 230 44.58 -5.24 -26.07
C LYS A 230 45.47 -6.49 -26.25
N GLY A 231 45.33 -7.21 -27.36
CA GLY A 231 46.09 -8.40 -27.68
C GLY A 231 45.58 -9.68 -27.02
N ASN A 232 44.37 -9.67 -26.46
CA ASN A 232 43.72 -10.92 -26.04
C ASN A 232 43.13 -11.61 -27.28
N GLU A 233 43.47 -12.88 -27.47
CA GLU A 233 42.79 -13.73 -28.43
C GLU A 233 41.42 -14.12 -27.84
N VAL A 234 40.35 -13.70 -28.52
CA VAL A 234 38.97 -13.95 -28.12
C VAL A 234 38.29 -14.72 -29.24
N GLU A 235 37.91 -15.96 -28.96
CA GLU A 235 37.15 -16.79 -29.90
C GLU A 235 35.69 -16.30 -29.94
N ILE A 236 35.12 -16.21 -31.15
CA ILE A 236 33.77 -15.70 -31.41
C ILE A 236 32.95 -16.80 -32.09
N ASP A 237 31.73 -17.06 -31.60
CA ASP A 237 30.77 -17.99 -32.19
C ASP A 237 30.10 -17.42 -33.47
N ASP A 238 29.40 -18.26 -34.22
CA ASP A 238 28.66 -17.87 -35.45
C ASP A 238 27.61 -16.76 -35.22
N GLU A 239 27.15 -16.60 -33.98
CA GLU A 239 26.20 -15.55 -33.55
C GLU A 239 26.90 -14.25 -33.12
N GLY A 240 28.23 -14.16 -33.21
CA GLY A 240 29.00 -12.96 -32.88
C GLY A 240 29.25 -12.74 -31.38
N GLN A 241 29.01 -13.76 -30.55
CA GLN A 241 29.26 -13.75 -29.11
C GLN A 241 30.62 -14.37 -28.76
N ALA A 242 31.26 -13.90 -27.69
CA ALA A 242 32.51 -14.49 -27.23
C ALA A 242 32.25 -15.86 -26.61
N VAL A 243 32.92 -16.90 -27.12
CA VAL A 243 32.79 -18.27 -26.63
C VAL A 243 33.16 -18.34 -25.15
N ASP A 244 34.21 -17.61 -24.76
CA ASP A 244 34.75 -17.57 -23.40
C ASP A 244 34.83 -16.13 -22.86
N LYS A 245 33.90 -15.77 -21.97
CA LYS A 245 33.81 -14.43 -21.37
C LYS A 245 35.01 -14.06 -20.50
N VAL A 246 35.83 -15.05 -20.11
CA VAL A 246 37.06 -14.83 -19.35
C VAL A 246 38.16 -14.23 -20.23
N GLN A 247 38.19 -14.57 -21.52
CA GLN A 247 39.15 -14.02 -22.48
C GLN A 247 38.92 -12.52 -22.75
N LEU A 248 37.71 -12.01 -22.47
CA LEU A 248 37.37 -10.59 -22.52
C LEU A 248 37.98 -9.77 -21.37
N LEU A 249 38.42 -10.43 -20.29
CA LEU A 249 39.03 -9.77 -19.14
C LEU A 249 40.51 -9.49 -19.43
N SER A 250 41.02 -8.34 -18.97
CA SER A 250 42.45 -8.03 -19.07
C SER A 250 43.27 -9.11 -18.35
N ALA A 251 44.27 -9.69 -19.02
CA ALA A 251 45.11 -10.80 -18.55
C ALA A 251 46.00 -10.50 -17.31
N GLY A 252 45.68 -9.46 -16.52
CA GLY A 252 46.55 -8.86 -15.50
C GLY A 252 46.10 -9.03 -14.04
N LEU A 253 45.20 -9.95 -13.69
CA LEU A 253 44.86 -10.20 -12.29
C LEU A 253 44.97 -11.71 -11.93
N ASN A 254 45.86 -11.99 -10.97
CA ASN A 254 46.02 -13.23 -10.18
C ASN A 254 46.99 -14.34 -10.67
N ALA A 255 48.20 -13.96 -11.10
CA ALA A 255 49.38 -14.82 -10.91
C ALA A 255 50.09 -14.51 -9.57
N GLY A 256 49.31 -14.27 -8.51
CA GLY A 256 49.82 -14.17 -7.15
C GLY A 256 50.12 -15.57 -6.61
N LYS A 257 51.40 -15.84 -6.33
CA LYS A 257 51.97 -17.02 -5.64
C LYS A 257 50.94 -17.79 -4.78
N LYS A 258 50.59 -19.02 -5.18
CA LYS A 258 49.73 -19.93 -4.41
C LYS A 258 50.27 -20.07 -2.98
N ARG A 259 49.63 -19.42 -1.99
CA ARG A 259 49.85 -19.72 -0.58
C ARG A 259 49.22 -21.10 -0.31
N ARG A 260 50.01 -22.07 0.14
CA ARG A 260 49.51 -23.36 0.64
C ARG A 260 48.57 -23.07 1.81
N ALA A 261 47.34 -23.56 1.73
CA ALA A 261 46.41 -23.52 2.85
C ALA A 261 46.94 -24.42 3.99
N PRO A 262 46.95 -23.97 5.26
CA PRO A 262 47.16 -24.85 6.40
C PRO A 262 45.94 -25.77 6.55
N GLN A 263 46.19 -27.07 6.72
CA GLN A 263 45.14 -28.04 7.02
C GLN A 263 44.59 -27.78 8.43
N GLY A 264 43.31 -27.39 8.50
CA GLY A 264 42.49 -27.44 9.70
C GLY A 264 41.54 -28.65 9.66
N PRO A 265 41.05 -29.12 10.82
CA PRO A 265 40.27 -30.34 10.91
C PRO A 265 38.90 -30.18 10.24
N SER A 266 38.53 -31.15 9.40
CA SER A 266 37.27 -31.18 8.65
C SER A 266 36.06 -31.40 9.57
N LEU A 267 35.02 -30.58 9.42
CA LEU A 267 33.68 -30.89 9.93
C LEU A 267 33.01 -31.97 9.06
N PRO A 268 32.17 -32.85 9.64
CA PRO A 268 31.53 -33.92 8.89
C PRO A 268 30.35 -33.43 8.06
N THR A 269 30.32 -33.86 6.80
CA THR A 269 29.24 -33.68 5.82
C THR A 269 27.98 -34.47 6.23
N PRO A 270 26.75 -33.92 6.13
CA PRO A 270 25.55 -34.72 6.36
C PRO A 270 25.17 -35.52 5.11
N GLN A 271 25.38 -36.83 5.16
CA GLN A 271 24.70 -37.78 4.28
C GLN A 271 23.23 -37.90 4.73
N THR A 272 22.30 -37.44 3.89
CA THR A 272 20.88 -37.76 4.06
C THR A 272 20.48 -38.74 2.98
N GLN A 273 20.26 -40.00 3.38
CA GLN A 273 19.18 -40.86 2.91
C GLN A 273 19.24 -42.19 3.68
N GLN A 274 18.20 -42.45 4.49
CA GLN A 274 17.44 -43.71 4.59
C GLN A 274 16.58 -43.71 5.89
N PRO A 275 15.54 -44.56 6.00
CA PRO A 275 14.26 -44.19 6.56
C PRO A 275 14.00 -44.80 7.95
N GLY A 276 12.98 -44.27 8.63
CA GLY A 276 12.17 -45.04 9.56
C GLY A 276 12.73 -45.26 10.96
N PHE A 277 12.70 -44.21 11.80
CA PHE A 277 12.56 -44.39 13.25
C PHE A 277 11.20 -43.85 13.69
N LYS A 278 10.22 -44.75 13.82
CA LYS A 278 8.94 -44.46 14.48
C LYS A 278 9.20 -44.41 15.98
N ARG A 279 9.33 -43.22 16.55
CA ARG A 279 9.17 -43.02 17.98
C ARG A 279 7.68 -43.04 18.27
N GLN A 280 7.22 -44.08 18.98
CA GLN A 280 5.91 -44.09 19.60
C GLN A 280 5.90 -43.03 20.71
N ALA A 281 5.43 -41.83 20.36
CA ALA A 281 5.01 -40.84 21.34
C ALA A 281 3.47 -40.92 21.41
N VAL A 282 2.98 -41.42 22.54
CA VAL A 282 1.57 -41.38 22.90
C VAL A 282 1.14 -39.92 23.09
N GLY A 283 0.43 -39.38 22.11
CA GLY A 283 -0.15 -38.03 22.18
C GLY A 283 -0.15 -37.28 20.85
N ALA A 284 -1.27 -37.35 20.14
CA ALA A 284 -1.68 -36.43 19.07
C ALA A 284 -0.93 -36.50 17.73
N ASP A 285 -0.87 -37.68 17.10
CA ASP A 285 -0.83 -37.78 15.63
C ASP A 285 -2.21 -37.44 15.04
N ALA A 286 -2.62 -36.18 15.22
CA ALA A 286 -3.73 -35.62 14.47
C ALA A 286 -3.22 -35.35 13.05
N SER A 287 -3.47 -36.28 12.13
CA SER A 287 -3.09 -36.14 10.71
C SER A 287 -3.47 -34.75 10.19
N GLN A 288 -2.68 -34.19 9.25
CA GLN A 288 -2.94 -32.85 8.70
C GLN A 288 -4.40 -32.66 8.22
N ALA A 289 -5.05 -33.75 7.79
CA ALA A 289 -6.49 -33.79 7.48
C ALA A 289 -7.39 -33.46 8.68
N SER A 290 -7.09 -33.98 9.88
CA SER A 290 -7.84 -33.69 11.11
C SER A 290 -7.66 -32.25 11.61
N ILE A 291 -6.48 -31.64 11.42
CA ILE A 291 -6.25 -30.22 11.72
C ILE A 291 -7.08 -29.34 10.77
N ARG A 292 -7.08 -29.66 9.47
CA ARG A 292 -7.90 -28.97 8.47
C ARG A 292 -9.40 -29.10 8.75
N ALA A 293 -9.87 -30.27 9.17
CA ALA A 293 -11.27 -30.49 9.52
C ALA A 293 -11.72 -29.69 10.76
N ARG A 294 -10.84 -29.53 11.76
CA ARG A 294 -11.13 -28.66 12.92
C ARG A 294 -11.17 -27.19 12.52
N HIS A 295 -10.23 -26.77 11.68
CA HIS A 295 -10.19 -25.40 11.19
C HIS A 295 -11.38 -25.07 10.28
N SER A 296 -11.81 -25.99 9.41
CA SER A 296 -13.00 -25.79 8.56
C SER A 296 -14.27 -25.68 9.38
N LYS A 297 -14.43 -26.50 10.43
CA LYS A 297 -15.56 -26.41 11.34
C LYS A 297 -15.61 -25.08 12.10
N MET A 298 -14.46 -24.58 12.55
CA MET A 298 -14.39 -23.26 13.22
C MET A 298 -14.80 -22.12 12.27
N VAL A 299 -14.35 -22.17 11.01
CA VAL A 299 -14.74 -21.16 10.00
C VAL A 299 -16.21 -21.27 9.64
N GLU A 300 -16.74 -22.49 9.50
CA GLU A 300 -18.16 -22.74 9.24
C GLU A 300 -19.04 -22.19 10.37
N GLU A 301 -18.64 -22.41 11.63
CA GLU A 301 -19.34 -21.89 12.81
C GLU A 301 -19.31 -20.34 12.85
N GLN A 302 -18.17 -19.72 12.51
CA GLN A 302 -18.07 -18.27 12.38
C GLN A 302 -19.01 -17.74 11.28
N MET A 303 -19.04 -18.38 10.12
CA MET A 303 -19.94 -17.99 9.02
C MET A 303 -21.42 -18.14 9.38
N LEU A 304 -21.80 -19.21 10.08
CA LEU A 304 -23.16 -19.43 10.57
C LEU A 304 -23.55 -18.41 11.65
N SER A 305 -22.61 -18.03 12.53
CA SER A 305 -22.88 -16.99 13.54
C SER A 305 -23.14 -15.63 12.89
N LEU A 306 -22.36 -15.26 11.86
CA LEU A 306 -22.53 -14.01 11.12
C LEU A 306 -23.81 -14.00 10.28
N SER A 307 -24.16 -15.13 9.65
CA SER A 307 -25.41 -15.22 8.90
C SER A 307 -26.62 -15.09 9.83
N LYS A 308 -26.58 -15.73 11.00
CA LYS A 308 -27.63 -15.63 12.02
C LYS A 308 -27.77 -14.21 12.57
N GLN A 309 -26.66 -13.55 12.91
CA GLN A 309 -26.68 -12.14 13.34
C GLN A 309 -27.30 -11.24 12.27
N LYS A 310 -26.91 -11.42 11.00
CA LYS A 310 -27.46 -10.64 9.89
C LYS A 310 -28.95 -10.89 9.65
N GLU A 311 -29.43 -12.11 9.89
CA GLU A 311 -30.86 -12.43 9.84
C GLU A 311 -31.64 -11.77 10.98
N GLU A 312 -31.08 -11.75 12.20
CA GLU A 312 -31.68 -11.09 13.37
C GLU A 312 -31.72 -9.57 13.19
N GLU A 313 -30.67 -8.97 12.62
CA GLU A 313 -30.65 -7.55 12.25
C GLU A 313 -31.70 -7.22 11.19
N ARG A 314 -31.87 -8.09 10.18
CA ARG A 314 -32.91 -7.91 9.17
C ARG A 314 -34.31 -8.02 9.77
N LYS A 315 -34.55 -9.01 10.64
CA LYS A 315 -35.83 -9.19 11.32
C LYS A 315 -36.15 -7.98 12.21
N SER A 316 -35.22 -7.55 13.06
CA SER A 316 -35.41 -6.35 13.90
C SER A 316 -35.60 -5.08 13.08
N ALA A 317 -34.89 -4.93 11.95
CA ALA A 317 -35.11 -3.83 11.03
C ALA A 317 -36.54 -3.88 10.45
N THR A 318 -37.02 -5.04 10.00
CA THR A 318 -38.39 -5.18 9.49
C THR A 318 -39.44 -4.95 10.57
N GLU A 319 -39.23 -5.43 11.79
CA GLU A 319 -40.13 -5.20 12.93
C GLU A 319 -40.17 -3.71 13.31
N SER A 320 -39.02 -3.02 13.31
CA SER A 320 -38.98 -1.57 13.57
C SER A 320 -39.65 -0.74 12.46
N GLN A 321 -39.59 -1.21 11.21
CA GLN A 321 -40.31 -0.59 10.11
C GLN A 321 -41.81 -0.82 10.25
N GLN A 322 -42.22 -2.05 10.60
CA GLN A 322 -43.61 -2.38 10.85
C GLN A 322 -44.16 -1.57 12.04
N SER A 323 -43.44 -1.47 13.16
CA SER A 323 -43.86 -0.67 14.31
C SER A 323 -44.04 0.80 13.95
N LYS A 324 -43.08 1.42 13.25
CA LYS A 324 -43.20 2.80 12.75
C LYS A 324 -44.39 2.98 11.80
N THR A 325 -44.70 1.98 10.97
CA THR A 325 -45.88 2.06 10.08
C THR A 325 -47.20 1.92 10.84
N LEU A 326 -47.22 1.16 11.94
CA LEU A 326 -48.39 1.02 12.82
C LEU A 326 -48.58 2.25 13.71
N GLU A 327 -47.50 2.84 14.23
CA GLU A 327 -47.51 4.12 14.96
C GLU A 327 -48.13 5.22 14.11
N ARG A 328 -47.66 5.40 12.86
CA ARG A 328 -48.25 6.36 11.89
C ARG A 328 -49.74 6.12 11.57
N ARG A 329 -50.26 4.92 11.81
CA ARG A 329 -51.69 4.59 11.62
C ARG A 329 -52.51 4.83 12.89
N ASN A 330 -51.86 4.81 14.05
CA ASN A 330 -52.44 4.97 15.38
C ASN A 330 -52.09 6.32 16.02
N ASP A 331 -51.81 7.35 15.22
CA ASP A 331 -51.54 8.68 15.73
C ASP A 331 -52.78 9.23 16.46
N GLU A 332 -52.61 9.62 17.74
CA GLU A 332 -53.69 10.08 18.61
C GLU A 332 -54.46 11.28 18.00
N SER A 333 -53.75 12.14 17.27
CA SER A 333 -54.33 13.28 16.56
C SER A 333 -55.29 12.85 15.43
N ALA A 334 -54.98 11.76 14.72
CA ALA A 334 -55.84 11.20 13.69
C ALA A 334 -57.09 10.54 14.30
N ILE A 335 -56.92 9.86 15.44
CA ILE A 335 -58.02 9.25 16.21
C ILE A 335 -58.95 10.35 16.77
N GLU A 336 -58.40 11.44 17.31
CA GLU A 336 -59.18 12.58 17.79
C GLU A 336 -59.92 13.30 16.67
N ALA A 337 -59.28 13.50 15.51
CA ALA A 337 -59.93 14.08 14.34
C ALA A 337 -61.08 13.18 13.83
N ALA A 338 -60.91 11.86 13.84
CA ALA A 338 -61.97 10.91 13.51
C ALA A 338 -63.13 10.97 14.51
N LYS A 339 -62.83 11.06 15.82
CA LYS A 339 -63.84 11.23 16.88
C LYS A 339 -64.60 12.55 16.74
N ARG A 340 -63.93 13.66 16.41
CA ARG A 340 -64.57 14.96 16.16
C ARG A 340 -65.50 14.90 14.95
N ARG A 341 -65.06 14.35 13.82
CA ARG A 341 -65.90 14.15 12.62
C ARG A 341 -67.09 13.23 12.89
N PHE A 342 -66.93 12.23 13.76
CA PHE A 342 -68.03 11.37 14.17
C PHE A 342 -69.04 12.11 15.06
N ALA A 343 -68.57 12.89 16.05
CA ALA A 343 -69.42 13.72 16.90
C ALA A 343 -70.19 14.77 16.09
N GLU A 344 -69.54 15.42 15.13
CA GLU A 344 -70.17 16.36 14.20
C GLU A 344 -71.26 15.68 13.37
N ARG A 345 -70.97 14.52 12.75
CA ARG A 345 -71.97 13.76 12.00
C ARG A 345 -73.16 13.36 12.87
N ARG A 346 -72.91 12.90 14.10
CA ARG A 346 -73.95 12.54 15.05
C ARG A 346 -74.79 13.75 15.47
N SER A 347 -74.16 14.90 15.70
CA SER A 347 -74.87 16.14 16.05
C SER A 347 -75.74 16.67 14.90
N LYS A 348 -75.31 16.45 13.66
CA LYS A 348 -76.04 16.83 12.44
C LYS A 348 -77.20 15.88 12.13
N ALA A 349 -77.07 14.60 12.49
CA ALA A 349 -78.09 13.58 12.31
C ALA A 349 -79.11 13.47 13.47
N GLY A 350 -78.85 14.14 14.59
CA GLY A 350 -79.72 14.16 15.77
C GLY A 350 -80.62 15.40 15.89
N LYS A 351 -80.89 16.10 14.78
CA LYS A 351 -81.86 17.19 14.69
C LYS A 351 -83.00 16.82 13.76
#